data_AF-A0A3D2PTF0-F1
#
_entry.id   AF-A0A3D2PTF0-F1
#
_cell.length_a   1.000
_cell.length_b   1.000
_cell.length_c   1.000
_cell.angle_alpha   90.00
_cell.angle_beta   90.00
_cell.angle_gamma   90.00
#
_symmetry.space_group_name_H-M   'P 1'
#
loop_
_entity.id
_entity.type
_entity.pdbx_description
1 polymer ?
#
loop_
_entity_poly.entity_id
_entity_poly.type
_entity_poly.pdbx_seq_one_letter_code
_entity_poly.pdbx_strand_id
1 'polypeptide(L)'
;MSENKSQKKRIWFITILILLVLLLISLFVSERRGKIVYREYLSEDILTVDGEKLQLGDLAMYIAYEELKVEDEAAAYDYYDTNKYWNLHTSGRFVKEVAKTHVIEMAVHDEIFYRQAMAEKLTLDEKEEEQLRSRQEDFWTDMTEEQQERLGVDKAEIDRQLEKAALAQKYQNQIAAENNSDFDGYSAGAEPYEQILKEHKYKLNEKLWDRVNFGNIILNH
;
A
#
# COMPACT_ATOMS: atom_id res chain seq x y z
N MET A 1 -11.07 -25.18 60.49
CA MET A 1 -10.55 -23.81 60.23
C MET A 1 -9.33 -23.76 59.27
N SER A 2 -8.64 -24.87 58.98
CA SER A 2 -7.47 -24.88 58.08
C SER A 2 -7.81 -24.97 56.57
N GLU A 3 -8.90 -25.65 56.19
CA GLU A 3 -9.32 -25.79 54.79
C GLU A 3 -9.66 -24.45 54.11
N ASN A 4 -10.31 -23.54 54.83
CA ASN A 4 -10.71 -22.22 54.32
C ASN A 4 -9.47 -21.34 54.00
N LYS A 5 -8.38 -21.46 54.77
CA LYS A 5 -7.11 -20.77 54.47
C LYS A 5 -6.41 -21.37 53.24
N SER A 6 -6.47 -22.68 53.04
CA SER A 6 -5.88 -23.36 51.88
C SER A 6 -6.63 -23.03 50.58
N GLN A 7 -7.97 -23.03 50.61
CA GLN A 7 -8.79 -22.63 49.47
C GLN A 7 -8.61 -21.16 49.10
N LYS A 8 -8.56 -20.24 50.08
CA LYS A 8 -8.26 -18.82 49.81
C LYS A 8 -6.89 -18.62 49.16
N LYS A 9 -5.86 -19.37 49.57
CA LYS A 9 -4.53 -19.34 48.94
C LYS A 9 -4.55 -19.88 47.52
N ARG A 10 -5.30 -20.96 47.24
CA ARG A 10 -5.48 -21.50 45.87
C ARG A 10 -6.22 -20.53 44.96
N ILE A 11 -7.31 -19.93 45.43
CA ILE A 11 -8.07 -18.92 44.67
C ILE A 11 -7.16 -17.72 44.37
N TRP A 12 -6.45 -17.21 45.38
CA TRP A 12 -5.51 -16.08 45.21
C TRP A 12 -4.39 -16.40 44.20
N PHE A 13 -3.84 -17.62 44.24
CA PHE A 13 -2.84 -18.08 43.27
C PHE A 13 -3.42 -18.16 41.85
N ILE A 14 -4.64 -18.68 41.68
CA ILE A 14 -5.33 -18.72 40.39
C ILE A 14 -5.61 -17.30 39.87
N THR A 15 -6.03 -16.37 40.73
CA THR A 15 -6.26 -14.97 40.34
C THR A 15 -4.97 -14.31 39.86
N ILE A 16 -3.84 -14.54 40.54
CA ILE A 16 -2.53 -14.03 40.11
C ILE A 16 -2.13 -14.64 38.77
N LEU A 17 -2.31 -15.95 38.59
CA LEU A 17 -1.98 -16.62 37.34
C LEU A 17 -2.80 -16.05 36.16
N ILE A 18 -4.10 -15.81 36.36
CA ILE A 18 -4.96 -15.18 35.34
C ILE A 18 -4.50 -13.76 35.02
N LEU A 19 -4.19 -12.94 36.03
CA LEU A 19 -3.67 -11.58 35.81
C LEU A 19 -2.33 -11.59 35.05
N LEU A 20 -1.46 -12.55 35.33
CA LEU A 20 -0.17 -12.70 34.67
C LEU A 20 -0.34 -13.13 33.20
N VAL A 21 -1.28 -14.04 32.93
CA VAL A 21 -1.66 -14.41 31.55
C VAL A 21 -2.28 -13.23 30.80
N LEU A 22 -3.16 -12.45 31.43
CA LEU A 22 -3.74 -11.25 30.82
C LEU A 22 -2.68 -10.18 30.53
N LEU A 23 -1.70 -10.00 31.42
CA LEU A 23 -0.56 -9.12 31.19
C LEU A 23 0.27 -9.58 29.99
N LEU A 24 0.59 -10.88 29.90
CA LEU A 24 1.33 -11.45 28.78
C LEU A 24 0.57 -11.31 27.46
N ILE A 25 -0.76 -11.54 27.45
CA ILE A 25 -1.62 -11.30 26.28
C ILE A 25 -1.61 -9.82 25.91
N SER A 26 -1.71 -8.91 26.87
CA SER A 26 -1.67 -7.47 26.62
C SER A 26 -0.34 -7.02 26.01
N LEU A 27 0.79 -7.53 26.52
CA LEU A 27 2.12 -7.24 25.97
C LEU A 27 2.27 -7.79 24.54
N PHE A 28 1.86 -9.05 24.32
CA PHE A 28 1.88 -9.69 23.01
C PHE A 28 0.97 -8.99 21.97
N VAL A 29 -0.20 -8.52 22.40
CA VAL A 29 -1.12 -7.75 21.55
C VAL A 29 -0.56 -6.34 21.28
N SER A 30 0.05 -5.71 22.27
CA SER A 30 0.67 -4.37 22.11
C SER A 30 1.82 -4.40 21.12
N GLU A 31 2.70 -5.41 21.21
CA GLU A 31 3.85 -5.57 20.30
C GLU A 31 3.39 -5.79 18.84
N ARG A 32 2.27 -6.49 18.66
CA ARG A 32 1.63 -6.68 17.34
C ARG A 32 0.83 -5.49 16.81
N ARG A 33 0.65 -4.43 17.60
CA ARG A 33 -0.08 -3.20 17.20
C ARG A 33 0.84 -2.06 16.77
N GLY A 34 2.14 -2.17 17.01
CA GLY A 34 3.10 -1.14 16.60
C GLY A 34 3.21 -1.00 15.08
N LYS A 35 3.52 0.22 14.62
CA LYS A 35 3.89 0.49 13.24
C LYS A 35 5.14 -0.31 12.85
N ILE A 36 5.20 -0.82 11.64
CA ILE A 36 6.37 -1.56 11.13
C ILE A 36 7.45 -0.59 10.65
N VAL A 37 8.70 -1.06 10.69
CA VAL A 37 9.79 -0.46 9.90
C VAL A 37 9.65 -0.97 8.47
N TYR A 38 9.14 -0.14 7.56
CA TYR A 38 8.72 -0.54 6.22
C TYR A 38 9.71 -1.45 5.48
N ARG A 39 10.98 -1.03 5.38
CA ARG A 39 12.06 -1.76 4.68
C ARG A 39 12.33 -3.18 5.21
N GLU A 40 11.96 -3.48 6.46
CA GLU A 40 12.16 -4.81 7.04
C GLU A 40 11.09 -5.82 6.61
N TYR A 41 10.01 -5.36 5.95
CA TYR A 41 8.86 -6.16 5.57
C TYR A 41 8.64 -6.21 4.04
N LEU A 42 9.61 -5.76 3.24
CA LEU A 42 9.47 -5.67 1.77
C LEU A 42 9.13 -7.00 1.11
N SER A 43 9.62 -8.12 1.64
CA SER A 43 9.37 -9.45 1.07
C SER A 43 8.08 -10.12 1.60
N GLU A 44 7.30 -9.45 2.45
CA GLU A 44 6.07 -10.01 3.00
C GLU A 44 4.91 -9.86 2.01
N ASP A 45 4.14 -10.93 1.84
CA ASP A 45 2.92 -10.92 1.01
C ASP A 45 1.91 -9.90 1.58
N ILE A 46 1.62 -8.85 0.81
CA ILE A 46 0.69 -7.78 1.20
C ILE A 46 -0.64 -7.89 0.47
N LEU A 47 -0.62 -8.26 -0.80
CA LEU A 47 -1.79 -8.27 -1.67
C LEU A 47 -1.81 -9.58 -2.46
N THR A 48 -3.01 -10.09 -2.72
CA THR A 48 -3.22 -11.18 -3.66
C THR A 48 -4.25 -10.76 -4.68
N VAL A 49 -3.98 -10.91 -5.98
CA VAL A 49 -4.91 -10.63 -7.09
C VAL A 49 -5.01 -11.90 -7.94
N ASP A 50 -6.22 -12.46 -8.05
CA ASP A 50 -6.51 -13.72 -8.76
C ASP A 50 -5.61 -14.91 -8.40
N GLY A 51 -5.23 -14.97 -7.13
CA GLY A 51 -4.36 -16.02 -6.58
C GLY A 51 -2.87 -15.69 -6.60
N GLU A 52 -2.50 -14.56 -7.17
CA GLU A 52 -1.11 -14.17 -7.35
C GLU A 52 -0.70 -13.12 -6.34
N LYS A 53 0.49 -13.31 -5.80
CA LYS A 53 0.93 -12.64 -4.59
C LYS A 53 1.86 -11.50 -4.94
N LEU A 54 1.53 -10.33 -4.43
CA LEU A 54 2.37 -9.15 -4.46
C LEU A 54 2.93 -8.94 -3.05
N GLN A 55 4.23 -8.71 -2.98
CA GLN A 55 4.96 -8.39 -1.77
C GLN A 55 4.86 -6.90 -1.47
N LEU A 56 5.15 -6.50 -0.24
CA LEU A 56 5.12 -5.09 0.14
C LEU A 56 6.07 -4.23 -0.73
N GLY A 57 7.21 -4.78 -1.13
CA GLY A 57 8.15 -4.13 -2.05
C GLY A 57 7.61 -3.92 -3.46
N ASP A 58 6.70 -4.77 -3.95
CA ASP A 58 6.03 -4.55 -5.25
C ASP A 58 5.17 -3.29 -5.24
N LEU A 59 4.69 -2.88 -4.07
CA LEU A 59 3.90 -1.67 -3.90
C LEU A 59 4.75 -0.40 -3.75
N ALA A 60 6.09 -0.52 -3.69
CA ALA A 60 6.98 0.60 -3.37
C ALA A 60 6.82 1.80 -4.31
N MET A 61 6.64 1.55 -5.62
CA MET A 61 6.41 2.61 -6.60
C MET A 61 5.12 3.38 -6.31
N TYR A 62 4.00 2.68 -6.09
CA TYR A 62 2.72 3.31 -5.76
C TYR A 62 2.75 4.07 -4.43
N ILE A 63 3.46 3.51 -3.43
CA ILE A 63 3.64 4.14 -2.12
C ILE A 63 4.41 5.44 -2.26
N ALA A 64 5.57 5.42 -2.94
CA ALA A 64 6.37 6.62 -3.14
C ALA A 64 5.62 7.67 -3.96
N TYR A 65 4.95 7.26 -5.04
CA TYR A 65 4.10 8.14 -5.83
C TYR A 65 3.05 8.86 -4.98
N GLU A 66 2.29 8.11 -4.18
CA GLU A 66 1.21 8.68 -3.38
C GLU A 66 1.73 9.53 -2.21
N GLU A 67 2.82 9.12 -1.54
CA GLU A 67 3.43 9.95 -0.48
C GLU A 67 3.94 11.28 -1.03
N LEU A 68 4.65 11.29 -2.17
CA LEU A 68 5.14 12.53 -2.77
C LEU A 68 4.00 13.44 -3.24
N LYS A 69 2.96 12.87 -3.87
CA LYS A 69 1.79 13.62 -4.32
C LYS A 69 1.07 14.28 -3.16
N VAL A 70 0.76 13.53 -2.11
CA VAL A 70 0.05 14.06 -0.94
C VAL A 70 0.93 15.04 -0.17
N GLU A 71 2.26 14.88 -0.19
CA GLU A 71 3.18 15.85 0.40
C GLU A 71 3.20 17.18 -0.34
N ASP A 72 3.11 17.18 -1.67
CA ASP A 72 2.96 18.42 -2.46
C ASP A 72 1.65 19.14 -2.13
N GLU A 73 0.53 18.39 -2.02
CA GLU A 73 -0.75 18.93 -1.56
C GLU A 73 -0.65 19.50 -0.13
N ALA A 74 0.07 18.80 0.76
CA ALA A 74 0.29 19.23 2.14
C ALA A 74 1.12 20.51 2.21
N ALA A 75 2.15 20.63 1.38
CA ALA A 75 2.99 21.83 1.29
C ALA A 75 2.21 23.03 0.74
N ALA A 76 1.27 22.81 -0.17
CA ALA A 76 0.35 23.84 -0.64
C ALA A 76 -0.65 24.29 0.46
N TYR A 77 -1.03 23.38 1.36
CA TYR A 77 -1.92 23.67 2.49
C TYR A 77 -1.21 24.43 3.63
N ASP A 78 -0.10 23.91 4.13
CA ASP A 78 0.76 24.54 5.15
C ASP A 78 2.22 24.13 4.93
N TYR A 79 2.95 24.95 4.18
CA TYR A 79 4.36 24.73 3.84
C TYR A 79 5.28 24.49 5.05
N TYR A 80 4.94 25.00 6.23
CA TYR A 80 5.78 24.86 7.42
C TYR A 80 5.45 23.62 8.27
N ASP A 81 4.28 23.01 8.07
CA ASP A 81 3.80 21.88 8.85
C ASP A 81 2.86 21.00 8.02
N THR A 82 3.45 20.25 7.08
CA THR A 82 2.74 19.35 6.17
C THR A 82 2.05 18.20 6.91
N ASN A 83 2.54 17.83 8.11
CA ASN A 83 1.92 16.82 8.97
C ASN A 83 0.47 17.16 9.37
N LYS A 84 0.10 18.45 9.43
CA LYS A 84 -1.29 18.85 9.67
C LYS A 84 -2.23 18.31 8.59
N TYR A 85 -1.82 18.36 7.32
CA TYR A 85 -2.62 17.88 6.20
C TYR A 85 -2.76 16.36 6.23
N TRP A 86 -1.67 15.64 6.49
CA TRP A 86 -1.70 14.18 6.66
C TRP A 86 -2.65 13.69 7.77
N ASN A 87 -2.84 14.51 8.80
CA ASN A 87 -3.76 14.25 9.92
C ASN A 87 -5.14 14.92 9.75
N LEU A 88 -5.39 15.60 8.63
CA LEU A 88 -6.67 16.22 8.36
C LEU A 88 -7.74 15.14 8.16
N HIS A 89 -8.91 15.40 8.73
CA HIS A 89 -10.07 14.52 8.63
C HIS A 89 -11.14 15.18 7.77
N THR A 90 -11.31 14.68 6.55
CA THR A 90 -12.28 15.19 5.57
C THR A 90 -13.25 14.08 5.18
N SER A 91 -14.53 14.41 5.03
CA SER A 91 -15.55 13.45 4.56
C SER A 91 -15.61 12.12 5.34
N GLY A 92 -15.31 12.14 6.65
CA GLY A 92 -15.37 10.96 7.51
C GLY A 92 -14.12 10.07 7.49
N ARG A 93 -13.03 10.46 6.82
CA ARG A 93 -11.77 9.72 6.77
C ARG A 93 -10.56 10.65 6.94
N PHE A 94 -9.45 10.10 7.41
CA PHE A 94 -8.17 10.82 7.41
C PHE A 94 -7.53 10.79 6.02
N VAL A 95 -6.82 11.86 5.64
CA VAL A 95 -6.05 11.93 4.38
C VAL A 95 -5.12 10.71 4.25
N LYS A 96 -4.40 10.33 5.31
CA LYS A 96 -3.54 9.14 5.32
C LYS A 96 -4.27 7.84 4.94
N GLU A 97 -5.53 7.67 5.35
CA GLU A 97 -6.30 6.46 5.07
C GLU A 97 -6.83 6.47 3.64
N VAL A 98 -7.14 7.66 3.10
CA VAL A 98 -7.48 7.83 1.68
C VAL A 98 -6.27 7.48 0.81
N ALA A 99 -5.09 8.01 1.12
CA ALA A 99 -3.84 7.71 0.42
C ALA A 99 -3.51 6.20 0.43
N LYS A 100 -3.61 5.55 1.61
CA LYS A 100 -3.46 4.09 1.73
C LYS A 100 -4.46 3.32 0.86
N THR A 101 -5.70 3.80 0.76
CA THR A 101 -6.70 3.15 -0.08
C THR A 101 -6.32 3.26 -1.55
N HIS A 102 -5.90 4.46 -1.97
CA HIS A 102 -5.52 4.74 -3.35
C HIS A 102 -4.34 3.88 -3.83
N VAL A 103 -3.34 3.64 -2.99
CA VAL A 103 -2.23 2.71 -3.31
C VAL A 103 -2.74 1.30 -3.64
N ILE A 104 -3.67 0.78 -2.85
CA ILE A 104 -4.22 -0.56 -3.09
C ILE A 104 -5.08 -0.56 -4.36
N GLU A 105 -5.89 0.47 -4.58
CA GLU A 105 -6.70 0.63 -5.79
C GLU A 105 -5.84 0.65 -7.05
N MET A 106 -4.76 1.44 -7.07
CA MET A 106 -3.80 1.48 -8.18
C MET A 106 -3.10 0.13 -8.39
N ALA A 107 -2.59 -0.49 -7.33
CA ALA A 107 -1.87 -1.76 -7.44
C ALA A 107 -2.78 -2.91 -7.94
N VAL A 108 -4.03 -2.97 -7.48
CA VAL A 108 -5.01 -3.96 -7.97
C VAL A 108 -5.38 -3.69 -9.42
N HIS A 109 -5.64 -2.43 -9.77
CA HIS A 109 -5.96 -2.02 -11.13
C HIS A 109 -4.87 -2.41 -12.11
N ASP A 110 -3.65 -1.99 -11.82
CA ASP A 110 -2.52 -2.24 -12.71
C ASP A 110 -2.20 -3.72 -12.81
N GLU A 111 -2.29 -4.48 -11.72
CA GLU A 111 -2.06 -5.94 -11.77
C GLU A 111 -3.10 -6.65 -12.65
N ILE A 112 -4.38 -6.27 -12.56
CA ILE A 112 -5.44 -6.84 -13.41
C ILE A 112 -5.17 -6.52 -14.88
N PHE A 113 -4.95 -5.25 -15.22
CA PHE A 113 -4.74 -4.83 -16.60
C PHE A 113 -3.41 -5.30 -17.17
N TYR A 114 -2.34 -5.33 -16.36
CA TYR A 114 -1.08 -5.93 -16.74
C TYR A 114 -1.25 -7.40 -17.15
N ARG A 115 -2.00 -8.19 -16.36
CA ARG A 115 -2.27 -9.59 -16.71
C ARG A 115 -3.02 -9.74 -18.03
N GLN A 116 -3.99 -8.87 -18.29
CA GLN A 116 -4.71 -8.87 -19.57
C GLN A 116 -3.78 -8.47 -20.72
N ALA A 117 -2.93 -7.45 -20.53
CA ALA A 117 -1.89 -7.06 -21.48
C ALA A 117 -0.98 -8.25 -21.82
N MET A 118 -0.55 -9.01 -20.81
CA MET A 118 0.29 -10.20 -20.98
C MET A 118 -0.46 -11.35 -21.68
N ALA A 119 -1.75 -11.55 -21.38
CA ALA A 119 -2.59 -12.56 -22.02
C ALA A 119 -2.76 -12.26 -23.52
N GLU A 120 -2.88 -10.99 -23.88
CA GLU A 120 -2.97 -10.51 -25.26
C GLU A 120 -1.60 -10.33 -25.94
N LYS A 121 -0.52 -10.52 -25.19
CA LYS A 121 0.88 -10.37 -25.64
C LYS A 121 1.17 -8.95 -26.15
N LEU A 122 0.59 -7.96 -25.48
CA LEU A 122 0.91 -6.56 -25.73
C LEU A 122 2.38 -6.30 -25.39
N THR A 123 3.01 -5.50 -26.23
CA THR A 123 4.36 -4.99 -26.02
C THR A 123 4.35 -3.49 -26.20
N LEU A 124 5.27 -2.80 -25.53
CA LEU A 124 5.48 -1.37 -25.79
C LEU A 124 6.12 -1.20 -27.18
N ASP A 125 5.76 -0.15 -27.89
CA ASP A 125 6.44 0.27 -29.11
C ASP A 125 7.64 1.18 -28.80
N GLU A 126 8.46 1.51 -29.79
CA GLU A 126 9.69 2.30 -29.60
C GLU A 126 9.44 3.64 -28.90
N LYS A 127 8.30 4.29 -29.18
CA LYS A 127 7.94 5.58 -28.59
C LYS A 127 7.48 5.41 -27.15
N GLU A 128 6.68 4.39 -26.87
CA GLU A 128 6.24 4.06 -25.52
C GLU A 128 7.41 3.63 -24.63
N GLU A 129 8.37 2.86 -25.17
CA GLU A 129 9.60 2.51 -24.47
C GLU A 129 10.46 3.75 -24.16
N GLU A 130 10.55 4.70 -25.08
CA GLU A 130 11.25 5.98 -24.83
C GLU A 130 10.57 6.77 -23.71
N GLN A 131 9.23 6.85 -23.74
CA GLN A 131 8.45 7.50 -22.68
C GLN A 131 8.61 6.80 -21.33
N LEU A 132 8.62 5.46 -21.31
CA LEU A 132 8.86 4.68 -20.10
C LEU A 132 10.25 4.97 -19.52
N ARG A 133 11.30 4.98 -20.34
CA ARG A 133 12.67 5.27 -19.88
C ARG A 133 12.77 6.66 -19.24
N SER A 134 12.15 7.67 -19.84
CA SER A 134 12.13 9.02 -19.25
C SER A 134 11.38 9.02 -17.92
N ARG A 135 10.20 8.40 -17.85
CA ARG A 135 9.42 8.31 -16.58
C ARG A 135 10.17 7.56 -15.49
N GLN A 136 10.89 6.49 -15.84
CA GLN A 136 11.72 5.71 -14.92
C GLN A 136 12.86 6.54 -14.33
N GLU A 137 13.51 7.37 -15.16
CA GLU A 137 14.56 8.26 -14.70
C GLU A 137 13.99 9.38 -13.83
N ASP A 138 12.97 10.09 -14.34
CA ASP A 138 12.32 11.20 -13.64
C ASP A 138 11.84 10.77 -12.25
N PHE A 139 11.08 9.67 -12.18
CA PHE A 139 10.53 9.16 -10.92
C PHE A 139 11.62 8.85 -9.88
N TRP A 140 12.74 8.25 -10.31
CA TRP A 140 13.83 7.95 -9.39
C TRP A 140 14.56 9.21 -8.94
N THR A 141 14.83 10.12 -9.87
CA THR A 141 15.60 11.35 -9.60
C THR A 141 14.81 12.43 -8.85
N ASP A 142 13.48 12.41 -8.93
CA ASP A 142 12.59 13.29 -8.17
C ASP A 142 12.59 12.95 -6.67
N MET A 143 12.92 11.71 -6.30
CA MET A 143 13.16 11.33 -4.91
C MET A 143 14.56 11.76 -4.45
N THR A 144 14.66 12.29 -3.24
CA THR A 144 15.96 12.54 -2.59
C THR A 144 16.66 11.22 -2.24
N GLU A 145 17.98 11.25 -2.05
CA GLU A 145 18.76 10.08 -1.60
C GLU A 145 18.20 9.50 -0.28
N GLU A 146 17.75 10.36 0.65
CA GLU A 146 17.11 9.91 1.89
C GLU A 146 15.78 9.18 1.62
N GLN A 147 14.93 9.73 0.73
CA GLN A 147 13.67 9.08 0.35
C GLN A 147 13.92 7.71 -0.32
N GLN A 148 14.91 7.63 -1.21
CA GLN A 148 15.32 6.38 -1.85
C GLN A 148 15.80 5.36 -0.81
N GLU A 149 16.67 5.76 0.13
CA GLU A 149 17.15 4.88 1.20
C GLU A 149 16.01 4.39 2.10
N ARG A 150 15.06 5.26 2.45
CA ARG A 150 13.91 4.93 3.30
C ARG A 150 12.94 3.98 2.61
N LEU A 151 12.74 4.13 1.30
CA LEU A 151 11.92 3.21 0.51
C LEU A 151 12.52 1.80 0.49
N GLY A 152 13.85 1.68 0.49
CA GLY A 152 14.55 0.41 0.72
C GLY A 152 14.47 -0.60 -0.42
N VAL A 153 13.91 -0.22 -1.57
CA VAL A 153 14.03 -0.96 -2.85
C VAL A 153 15.03 -0.25 -3.75
N ASP A 154 15.62 -0.98 -4.69
CA ASP A 154 16.53 -0.39 -5.67
C ASP A 154 15.78 0.21 -6.87
N LYS A 155 16.50 1.02 -7.66
CA LYS A 155 15.96 1.61 -8.89
C LYS A 155 15.43 0.55 -9.86
N ALA A 156 16.09 -0.62 -9.93
CA ALA A 156 15.68 -1.67 -10.86
C ALA A 156 14.31 -2.27 -10.50
N GLU A 157 13.97 -2.37 -9.21
CA GLU A 157 12.63 -2.74 -8.75
C GLU A 157 11.60 -1.69 -9.15
N ILE A 158 11.89 -0.41 -8.92
CA ILE A 158 11.01 0.70 -9.35
C ILE A 158 10.80 0.68 -10.88
N ASP A 159 11.88 0.50 -11.64
CA ASP A 159 11.84 0.44 -13.10
C ASP A 159 10.94 -0.71 -13.57
N ARG A 160 11.00 -1.88 -12.93
CA ARG A 160 10.12 -3.03 -13.22
C ARG A 160 8.65 -2.73 -12.93
N GLN A 161 8.34 -2.09 -11.80
CA GLN A 161 6.95 -1.77 -11.46
C GLN A 161 6.39 -0.68 -12.42
N LEU A 162 7.21 0.29 -12.84
CA LEU A 162 6.82 1.26 -13.85
C LEU A 162 6.60 0.63 -15.23
N GLU A 163 7.38 -0.39 -15.60
CA GLU A 163 7.17 -1.16 -16.83
C GLU A 163 5.84 -1.91 -16.80
N LYS A 164 5.52 -2.59 -15.69
CA LYS A 164 4.21 -3.24 -15.49
C LYS A 164 3.07 -2.23 -15.61
N ALA A 165 3.18 -1.08 -14.94
CA ALA A 165 2.18 -0.01 -15.01
C ALA A 165 2.03 0.54 -16.43
N ALA A 166 3.12 0.67 -17.21
CA ALA A 166 3.04 1.10 -18.60
C ALA A 166 2.28 0.11 -19.50
N LEU A 167 2.49 -1.20 -19.31
CA LEU A 167 1.73 -2.24 -20.02
C LEU A 167 0.26 -2.26 -19.60
N ALA A 168 -0.03 -2.07 -18.31
CA ALA A 168 -1.39 -1.89 -17.81
C ALA A 168 -2.09 -0.68 -18.45
N GLN A 169 -1.41 0.48 -18.51
CA GLN A 169 -1.90 1.68 -19.18
C GLN A 169 -2.13 1.46 -20.68
N LYS A 170 -1.28 0.67 -21.34
CA LYS A 170 -1.47 0.32 -22.75
C LYS A 170 -2.76 -0.48 -22.94
N TYR A 171 -3.00 -1.47 -22.09
CA TYR A 171 -4.26 -2.24 -22.10
C TYR A 171 -5.48 -1.36 -21.81
N GLN A 172 -5.38 -0.47 -20.81
CA GLN A 172 -6.42 0.50 -20.49
C GLN A 172 -6.79 1.37 -21.70
N ASN A 173 -5.79 1.88 -22.44
CA ASN A 173 -6.03 2.63 -23.67
C ASN A 173 -6.71 1.80 -24.75
N GLN A 174 -6.32 0.52 -24.91
CA GLN A 174 -6.92 -0.38 -25.89
C GLN A 174 -8.41 -0.63 -25.57
N ILE A 175 -8.73 -1.04 -24.34
CA ILE A 175 -10.12 -1.34 -23.97
C ILE A 175 -11.00 -0.08 -23.98
N ALA A 176 -10.45 1.08 -23.62
CA ALA A 176 -11.13 2.36 -23.75
C ALA A 176 -11.49 2.64 -25.21
N ALA A 177 -10.53 2.49 -26.13
CA ALA A 177 -10.75 2.70 -27.56
C ALA A 177 -11.78 1.71 -28.14
N GLU A 178 -11.71 0.43 -27.77
CA GLU A 178 -12.66 -0.61 -28.20
C GLU A 178 -14.10 -0.30 -27.77
N ASN A 179 -14.27 0.35 -26.61
CA ASN A 179 -15.57 0.68 -26.04
C ASN A 179 -16.03 2.11 -26.32
N ASN A 180 -15.33 2.86 -27.20
CA ASN A 180 -15.59 4.29 -27.47
C ASN A 180 -15.62 5.14 -26.18
N SER A 181 -14.77 4.82 -25.22
CA SER A 181 -14.55 5.55 -23.98
C SER A 181 -13.23 6.31 -24.03
N ASP A 182 -12.98 7.15 -23.03
CA ASP A 182 -11.66 7.74 -22.79
C ASP A 182 -10.86 6.88 -21.82
N PHE A 183 -9.58 7.22 -21.66
CA PHE A 183 -8.68 6.55 -20.74
C PHE A 183 -9.25 6.54 -19.31
N ASP A 184 -9.78 7.68 -18.86
CA ASP A 184 -10.29 7.87 -17.49
C ASP A 184 -11.52 7.01 -17.19
N GLY A 185 -12.30 6.64 -18.20
CA GLY A 185 -13.41 5.71 -18.08
C GLY A 185 -13.02 4.33 -17.55
N TYR A 186 -11.74 3.94 -17.65
CA TYR A 186 -11.23 2.67 -17.15
C TYR A 186 -10.23 2.80 -16.00
N SER A 187 -10.08 4.00 -15.42
CA SER A 187 -9.26 4.20 -14.23
C SER A 187 -9.89 3.55 -12.99
N ALA A 188 -9.08 3.29 -11.95
CA ALA A 188 -9.57 2.79 -10.67
C ALA A 188 -10.72 3.66 -10.11
N GLY A 189 -11.82 3.03 -9.70
CA GLY A 189 -13.03 3.72 -9.23
C GLY A 189 -13.99 4.22 -10.32
N ALA A 190 -13.61 4.16 -11.61
CA ALA A 190 -14.51 4.47 -12.72
C ALA A 190 -15.51 3.32 -12.94
N GLU A 191 -16.76 3.66 -13.29
CA GLU A 191 -17.84 2.67 -13.40
C GLU A 191 -17.53 1.50 -14.37
N PRO A 192 -16.96 1.73 -15.57
CA PRO A 192 -16.55 0.62 -16.45
C PRO A 192 -15.51 -0.31 -15.82
N TYR A 193 -14.48 0.24 -15.17
CA TYR A 193 -13.48 -0.56 -14.46
C TYR A 193 -14.10 -1.34 -13.29
N GLU A 194 -15.02 -0.74 -12.53
CA GLU A 194 -15.72 -1.41 -11.43
C GLU A 194 -16.55 -2.62 -11.90
N GLN A 195 -16.98 -2.67 -13.16
CA GLN A 195 -17.60 -3.88 -13.71
C GLN A 195 -16.58 -4.98 -13.97
N ILE A 196 -15.40 -4.63 -14.50
CA ILE A 196 -14.29 -5.57 -14.69
C ILE A 196 -13.84 -6.11 -13.32
N LEU A 197 -13.62 -5.23 -12.34
CA LEU A 197 -13.14 -5.60 -11.01
C LEU A 197 -14.03 -6.66 -10.32
N LYS A 198 -15.34 -6.70 -10.60
CA LYS A 198 -16.26 -7.73 -10.06
C LYS A 198 -15.97 -9.14 -10.55
N GLU A 199 -15.31 -9.28 -11.70
CA GLU A 199 -14.90 -10.57 -12.26
C GLU A 199 -13.59 -11.08 -11.64
N HIS A 200 -12.86 -10.19 -10.97
CA HIS A 200 -11.58 -10.46 -10.33
C HIS A 200 -11.73 -10.59 -8.80
N LYS A 201 -10.74 -11.23 -8.16
CA LYS A 201 -10.69 -11.35 -6.71
C LYS A 201 -9.36 -10.85 -6.19
N TYR A 202 -9.40 -9.88 -5.29
CA TYR A 202 -8.22 -9.48 -4.54
C TYR A 202 -8.41 -9.63 -3.03
N LYS A 203 -7.29 -9.78 -2.32
CA LYS A 203 -7.25 -9.89 -0.87
C LYS A 203 -6.03 -9.13 -0.32
N LEU A 204 -6.31 -8.17 0.56
CA LEU A 204 -5.30 -7.42 1.30
C LEU A 204 -4.96 -8.11 2.63
N ASN A 205 -3.68 -8.12 2.99
CA ASN A 205 -3.22 -8.44 4.34
C ASN A 205 -3.39 -7.24 5.27
N GLU A 206 -4.64 -6.98 5.68
CA GLU A 206 -5.02 -5.82 6.51
C GLU A 206 -4.18 -5.70 7.79
N LYS A 207 -3.85 -6.83 8.42
CA LYS A 207 -3.03 -6.85 9.65
C LYS A 207 -1.64 -6.25 9.44
N LEU A 208 -1.05 -6.47 8.27
CA LEU A 208 0.24 -5.86 7.92
C LEU A 208 0.02 -4.42 7.44
N TRP A 209 -0.96 -4.20 6.57
CA TRP A 209 -1.25 -2.89 5.98
C TRP A 209 -1.60 -1.81 7.00
N ASP A 210 -2.35 -2.13 8.06
CA ASP A 210 -2.71 -1.21 9.14
C ASP A 210 -1.49 -0.71 9.92
N ARG A 211 -0.43 -1.52 9.94
CA ARG A 211 0.82 -1.23 10.62
C ARG A 211 1.81 -0.46 9.75
N VAL A 212 1.54 -0.31 8.45
CA VAL A 212 2.31 0.59 7.59
C VAL A 212 2.10 2.03 8.06
N ASN A 213 3.20 2.78 8.19
CA ASN A 213 3.17 4.16 8.69
C ASN A 213 3.12 5.16 7.53
N PHE A 214 2.00 5.17 6.82
CA PHE A 214 1.80 6.02 5.64
C PHE A 214 1.90 7.52 5.97
N GLY A 215 2.49 8.28 5.06
CA GLY A 215 2.95 9.65 5.27
C GLY A 215 4.27 9.73 6.03
N ASN A 216 4.95 8.61 6.28
CA ASN A 216 6.22 8.55 7.02
C ASN A 216 7.10 7.40 6.53
N ILE A 217 6.81 6.83 5.36
CA ILE A 217 7.61 5.76 4.78
C ILE A 217 8.87 6.41 4.19
N ILE A 218 8.70 7.22 3.15
CA ILE A 218 9.78 8.01 2.55
C ILE A 218 9.84 9.44 3.12
N LEU A 219 8.75 9.90 3.74
CA LEU A 219 8.67 11.20 4.41
C LEU A 219 9.11 11.14 5.87
N ASN A 220 9.37 12.30 6.47
CA ASN A 220 9.77 12.45 7.86
C ASN A 220 9.10 13.67 8.51
N HIS A 221 7.98 13.44 9.22
CA HIS A 221 7.21 14.46 9.92
C HIS A 221 7.36 14.43 11.44
#